data_AF-A0A4R4LIQ0-F1
#
_entry.id   AF-A0A4R4LIQ0-F1
#
_cell.length_a   1.000
_cell.length_b   1.000
_cell.length_c   1.000
_cell.angle_alpha   90.00
_cell.angle_beta   90.00
_cell.angle_gamma   90.00
#
_symmetry.space_group_name_H-M   'P 1'
#
loop_
_entity.id
_entity.type
_entity.pdbx_description
1 polymer ?
#
loop_
_entity_poly.entity_id
_entity_poly.type
_entity_poly.pdbx_seq_one_letter_code
_entity_poly.pdbx_strand_id
1 'polypeptide(L)' 'MATRYRPHISLAGLIYLLIGLFIAWDRGYITGDLIRRVGSALLAVFLWFLILLGVDLHIRA' A
#
# COMPACT_ATOMS: atom_id res chain seq x y z
N MET A 1 -11.01 -26.81 -17.95
CA MET A 1 -9.85 -26.14 -18.58
C MET A 1 -9.24 -25.23 -17.51
N ALA A 2 -8.15 -25.64 -16.86
CA ALA A 2 -7.54 -24.88 -15.77
C ALA A 2 -6.57 -23.84 -16.34
N THR A 3 -6.95 -22.57 -16.32
CA THR A 3 -6.07 -21.44 -16.66
C THR A 3 -5.00 -21.32 -15.59
N ARG A 4 -3.83 -21.95 -15.82
CA ARG A 4 -2.61 -21.69 -15.04
C ARG A 4 -2.18 -20.26 -15.32
N TYR A 5 -2.65 -19.33 -14.49
CA TYR A 5 -2.10 -17.99 -14.39
C TYR A 5 -0.67 -18.14 -13.85
N ARG A 6 0.32 -18.26 -14.73
CA ARG A 6 1.73 -18.09 -14.36
C ARG A 6 1.94 -16.60 -14.18
N PRO A 7 2.07 -16.07 -12.95
CA PRO A 7 2.42 -14.67 -12.77
C PRO A 7 3.92 -14.59 -12.97
N HIS A 8 4.37 -14.70 -14.23
CA HIS A 8 5.63 -14.07 -14.56
C HIS A 8 5.34 -12.59 -14.42
N ILE A 9 5.66 -12.04 -13.25
CA ILE A 9 5.75 -10.59 -13.05
C ILE A 9 6.79 -10.17 -14.09
N SER A 10 6.29 -9.84 -15.28
CA SER A 10 7.13 -9.42 -16.38
C SER A 10 7.86 -8.18 -15.88
N LEU A 11 9.15 -8.08 -16.19
CA LEU A 11 9.93 -6.89 -15.88
C LEU A 11 9.18 -5.62 -16.32
N ALA A 12 8.42 -5.70 -17.42
CA ALA A 12 7.52 -4.66 -17.89
C ALA A 12 6.41 -4.28 -16.88
N GLY A 13 5.81 -5.26 -16.20
CA GLY A 13 4.81 -5.02 -15.15
C GLY A 13 5.41 -4.38 -13.90
N LEU A 14 6.63 -4.77 -13.52
CA LEU A 14 7.35 -4.12 -12.43
C LEU A 14 7.69 -2.67 -12.78
N ILE A 15 8.22 -2.43 -13.98
CA ILE A 15 8.52 -1.09 -14.47
C ILE A 15 7.24 -0.24 -14.53
N TYR A 16 6.13 -0.80 -15.00
CA TYR A 16 4.84 -0.12 -15.05
C TYR A 16 4.36 0.30 -13.64
N LEU A 17 4.51 -0.57 -12.64
CA LEU A 17 4.17 -0.24 -11.25
C LEU A 17 5.08 0.86 -10.69
N LEU A 18 6.39 0.80 -10.94
CA LEU A 18 7.35 1.81 -10.50
C LEU A 18 7.07 3.17 -11.14
N ILE A 19 6.79 3.19 -12.45
CA ILE A 19 6.44 4.41 -13.19
C ILE A 19 5.10 4.96 -12.72
N GLY A 20 4.08 4.11 -12.52
CA GLY A 20 2.78 4.54 -11.99
C GLY A 20 2.90 5.16 -10.59
N LEU A 21 3.72 4.57 -9.72
CA LEU A 21 4.03 5.09 -8.40
C LEU A 21 4.78 6.42 -8.47
N PHE A 22 5.77 6.53 -9.35
CA PHE A 22 6.55 7.75 -9.56
C PHE A 22 5.72 8.87 -10.17
N ILE A 23 4.89 8.60 -11.17
CA ILE A 23 3.98 9.58 -11.78
C ILE A 23 2.94 10.06 -10.77
N ALA A 24 2.39 9.16 -9.94
CA ALA A 24 1.47 9.57 -8.88
C ALA A 24 2.14 10.52 -7.88
N TRP A 25 3.44 10.33 -7.62
CA TRP A 25 4.27 11.21 -6.79
C TRP A 25 4.60 12.55 -7.50
N ASP A 26 5.06 12.50 -8.75
CA ASP A 26 5.56 13.64 -9.55
C ASP A 26 4.44 14.58 -10.00
N ARG A 27 3.27 14.05 -10.33
CA ARG A 27 2.13 14.81 -10.89
C ARG A 27 1.42 15.70 -9.86
N GLY A 28 1.95 15.81 -8.64
CA GLY A 28 1.46 16.74 -7.61
C GLY A 28 0.07 16.43 -7.05
N TYR A 29 -0.56 15.32 -7.45
CA TYR A 29 -1.77 14.81 -6.82
C TYR A 29 -1.49 14.33 -5.38
N ILE A 30 -0.25 13.92 -5.11
CA ILE A 30 0.23 13.51 -3.81
C ILE A 30 1.11 14.62 -3.22
N THR A 31 0.49 15.69 -2.73
CA THR A 31 1.16 16.55 -1.74
C THR A 31 1.53 15.68 -0.54
N GLY A 32 2.68 15.90 0.11
CA GLY A 32 3.10 15.09 1.28
C GLY A 32 2.02 14.97 2.35
N ASP A 33 1.13 15.96 2.46
CA ASP A 33 -0.06 15.95 3.31
C ASP A 33 -1.08 14.86 2.92
N LEU A 34 -1.32 14.64 1.62
CA LEU A 34 -2.22 13.59 1.13
C LEU A 34 -1.64 12.19 1.37
N ILE A 35 -0.33 11.97 1.14
CA ILE A 35 0.35 10.71 1.54
C ILE A 35 0.15 10.47 3.03
N ARG A 36 0.36 11.50 3.84
CA ARG A 36 0.26 11.39 5.30
C ARG A 36 -1.17 11.06 5.72
N ARG A 37 -2.17 11.71 5.10
CA ARG A 37 -3.59 11.41 5.30
C ARG A 37 -3.96 9.98 4.89
N VAL A 38 -3.60 9.55 3.68
CA VAL A 38 -3.88 8.20 3.19
C VAL A 38 -3.16 7.15 4.04
N GLY A 39 -1.89 7.38 4.38
CA GLY A 39 -1.12 6.54 5.30
C GLY A 39 -1.79 6.44 6.67
N SER A 40 -2.25 7.56 7.23
CA SER A 40 -2.96 7.57 8.52
C SER A 40 -4.32 6.85 8.46
N ALA A 41 -5.06 6.98 7.36
CA ALA A 41 -6.33 6.28 7.16
C ALA A 41 -6.12 4.77 7.03
N LEU A 42 -5.13 4.34 6.26
CA LEU A 42 -4.74 2.93 6.15
C LEU A 42 -4.29 2.40 7.51
N LEU A 43 -3.45 3.15 8.23
CA LEU A 43 -3.01 2.80 9.57
C LEU A 43 -4.21 2.65 10.52
N ALA A 44 -5.17 3.57 10.50
CA ALA A 44 -6.37 3.52 11.33
C ALA A 44 -7.24 2.28 11.05
N VAL A 45 -7.42 1.92 9.77
CA VAL A 45 -8.13 0.68 9.38
C VAL A 45 -7.36 -0.55 9.85
N PHE A 46 -6.02 -0.55 9.69
CA PHE A 46 -5.17 -1.61 10.19
C PHE A 46 -5.28 -1.73 11.70
N LEU A 47 -5.15 -0.64 12.46
CA LEU A 47 -5.27 -0.64 13.92
C LEU A 47 -6.64 -1.15 14.36
N TRP A 48 -7.72 -0.73 13.71
CA TRP A 48 -9.05 -1.25 14.02
C TRP A 48 -9.12 -2.77 13.83
N PHE A 49 -8.56 -3.27 12.72
CA PHE A 49 -8.49 -4.71 12.47
C PHE A 49 -7.54 -5.44 13.45
N LEU A 50 -6.44 -4.79 13.83
CA LEU A 50 -5.41 -5.30 14.73
C LEU A 50 -5.95 -5.46 16.17
N ILE A 51 -6.77 -4.50 16.60
CA ILE A 51 -7.55 -4.56 17.85
C ILE A 51 -8.48 -5.77 17.84
N LEU A 52 -9.20 -6.03 16.74
CA LEU A 52 -10.06 -7.21 16.60
C LEU A 52 -9.27 -8.53 16.52
N LEU A 53 -8.06 -8.48 15.96
CA LEU A 53 -7.14 -9.62 15.89
C LEU A 53 -6.46 -9.90 17.26
N GLY A 54 -6.67 -9.05 18.27
CA GLY A 54 -6.05 -9.19 19.59
C GLY A 54 -4.55 -8.88 19.60
N VAL A 55 -4.04 -8.24 18.55
CA VAL A 55 -2.66 -7.77 18.50
C VAL A 55 -2.60 -6.45 19.27
N ASP A 56 -2.33 -6.58 20.56
CA ASP A 56 -2.18 -5.46 21.47
C ASP A 56 -0.84 -4.77 21.20
N LEU A 57 -0.88 -3.58 20.58
CA LEU A 57 0.30 -2.77 20.28
C LEU A 57 0.78 -2.09 21.58
N HIS A 58 1.27 -2.90 22.53
CA HIS A 58 1.85 -2.42 23.78
C HIS A 58 3.22 -1.78 23.48
N ILE A 59 3.21 -0.48 23.20
CA ILE A 59 4.42 0.35 23.28
C ILE A 59 4.76 0.42 24.77
N ARG A 60 5.63 -0.49 25.24
CA ARG A 60 6.23 -0.39 26.57
C ARG A 60 7.20 0.78 26.53
N ALA A 61 6.80 1.90 27.14
CA ALA A 61 7.66 3.00 27.54
C ALA A 61 8.44 2.61 28.81
#